data_AF-A0A349UMW2-F1
#
_entry.id   AF-A0A349UMW2-F1
#
_cell.length_a   1.000
_cell.length_b   1.000
_cell.length_c   1.000
_cell.angle_alpha   90.00
_cell.angle_beta   90.00
_cell.angle_gamma   90.00
#
_symmetry.space_group_name_H-M   'P 1'
#
loop_
_entity.id
_entity.type
_entity.pdbx_description
1 polymer ?
#
loop_
_entity_poly.entity_id
_entity_poly.type
_entity_poly.pdbx_seq_one_letter_code
_entity_poly.pdbx_strand_id
1 'polypeptide(L)'
;CLFPFEVNCCTHPAELLKEYGKELRIMGGVNKMVLTKGREAIRDYLETLVPLVERGGYIPFCDHRCPPDVKPEDYLYYLDLKERMFGMSCQDAPCR
;
A
#
# COMPACT_ATOMS: atom_id res chain seq x y z
N CYS A 1 2.81 -13.60 9.26
CA CYS A 1 2.36 -12.33 8.65
C CYS A 1 3.04 -11.19 9.39
N LEU A 2 3.64 -10.22 8.70
CA LEU A 2 4.24 -9.02 9.31
C LEU A 2 3.21 -7.90 9.37
N PHE A 3 3.02 -7.31 10.56
CA PHE A 3 2.05 -6.24 10.80
C PHE A 3 2.38 -5.43 12.07
N PRO A 4 2.34 -4.07 12.01
CA PRO A 4 2.39 -3.26 10.79
C PRO A 4 3.79 -3.35 10.16
N PHE A 5 3.87 -3.37 8.83
CA PHE A 5 5.15 -3.32 8.13
C PHE A 5 5.52 -1.86 7.80
N GLU A 6 6.43 -1.26 8.57
CA GLU A 6 6.90 0.13 8.41
C GLU A 6 8.10 0.23 7.46
N VAL A 7 7.96 0.97 6.35
CA VAL A 7 9.02 1.09 5.35
C VAL A 7 10.23 1.82 5.92
N ASN A 8 10.01 2.86 6.73
CA ASN A 8 11.08 3.69 7.30
C ASN A 8 11.97 2.95 8.31
N CYS A 9 11.46 1.90 8.97
CA CYS A 9 12.23 1.06 9.90
C CYS A 9 12.75 -0.22 9.21
N CYS A 10 12.32 -0.47 7.97
CA CYS A 10 12.62 -1.70 7.24
C CYS A 10 13.08 -1.36 5.81
N THR A 11 12.36 -1.85 4.80
CA THR A 11 12.68 -1.71 3.38
C THR A 11 11.37 -1.67 2.58
N HIS A 12 11.47 -1.52 1.25
CA HIS A 12 10.33 -1.68 0.37
C HIS A 12 9.80 -3.13 0.45
N PRO A 13 8.48 -3.36 0.57
CA PRO A 13 7.92 -4.70 0.75
C PRO A 13 8.27 -5.68 -0.37
N ALA A 14 8.60 -5.18 -1.57
CA ALA A 14 9.11 -5.98 -2.68
C ALA A 14 10.33 -6.83 -2.31
N GLU A 15 11.26 -6.29 -1.51
CA GLU A 15 12.50 -6.98 -1.14
C GLU A 15 12.21 -8.26 -0.36
N LEU A 16 11.41 -8.16 0.72
CA LEU A 16 11.08 -9.32 1.54
C LEU A 16 10.12 -10.28 0.82
N LEU A 17 9.17 -9.78 0.04
CA LEU A 17 8.27 -10.65 -0.73
C LEU A 17 9.00 -11.41 -1.85
N LYS A 18 10.11 -10.87 -2.35
CA LYS A 18 11.02 -11.55 -3.27
C LYS A 18 11.85 -12.61 -2.54
N GLU A 19 12.41 -12.27 -1.38
CA GLU A 19 13.27 -13.16 -0.60
C GLU A 19 12.52 -14.38 -0.05
N TYR A 20 11.37 -14.16 0.59
CA TYR A 20 10.64 -15.20 1.33
C TYR A 20 9.48 -15.81 0.55
N GLY A 21 9.27 -15.39 -0.71
CA GLY A 21 8.24 -15.96 -1.57
C GLY A 21 6.84 -15.97 -0.92
N LYS A 22 6.01 -16.94 -1.31
CA LYS A 22 4.58 -16.97 -0.93
C LYS A 22 4.31 -17.36 0.53
N GLU A 23 5.34 -17.78 1.27
CA GLU A 23 5.25 -18.08 2.70
C GLU A 23 5.10 -16.80 3.52
N LEU A 24 5.82 -15.74 3.14
CA LEU A 24 5.68 -14.44 3.77
C LEU A 24 4.41 -13.73 3.32
N ARG A 25 3.74 -13.14 4.31
CA ARG A 25 2.57 -12.28 4.15
C ARG A 25 2.81 -10.96 4.85
N ILE A 26 2.39 -9.85 4.23
CA ILE A 26 2.63 -8.50 4.73
C ILE A 26 1.32 -7.70 4.78
N MET A 27 1.14 -6.95 5.86
CA MET A 27 0.08 -5.96 6.02
C MET A 27 0.71 -4.61 6.37
N GLY A 28 0.48 -3.59 5.55
CA GLY A 28 1.08 -2.26 5.66
C GLY A 28 1.98 -1.94 4.47
N GLY A 29 3.16 -1.37 4.71
CA GLY A 29 4.20 -1.20 3.69
C GLY A 29 3.96 -0.09 2.67
N VAL A 30 2.99 0.80 2.88
CA VAL A 30 2.92 2.07 2.15
C VAL A 30 3.79 3.09 2.87
N ASN A 31 4.86 3.55 2.22
CA ASN A 31 5.75 4.59 2.75
C ASN A 31 4.98 5.90 2.95
N LYS A 32 4.62 6.18 4.20
CA LYS A 32 3.86 7.37 4.58
C LYS A 32 4.55 8.70 4.26
N MET A 33 5.88 8.72 4.12
CA MET A 33 6.63 9.93 3.75
C MET A 33 6.40 10.35 2.29
N VAL A 34 5.83 9.48 1.45
CA VAL A 34 5.45 9.85 0.08
C VAL A 34 4.19 10.70 0.07
N LEU A 35 3.32 10.55 1.07
CA LEU A 35 2.04 11.27 1.15
C LEU A 35 2.23 12.80 1.29
N THR A 36 3.38 13.25 1.79
CA THR A 36 3.71 14.68 1.93
C THR A 36 4.27 15.29 0.64
N LYS A 37 4.52 14.47 -0.40
CA LYS A 37 5.17 14.88 -1.65
C LYS A 37 4.19 15.17 -2.79
N GLY A 38 2.88 15.11 -2.51
CA GLY A 38 1.82 15.42 -3.47
C GLY A 38 1.42 14.24 -4.36
N ARG A 39 0.34 14.46 -5.13
CA ARG A 39 -0.39 13.42 -5.87
C ARG A 39 0.45 12.59 -6.85
N GLU A 40 1.36 13.22 -7.58
CA GLU A 40 2.22 12.50 -8.54
C GLU A 40 3.11 11.48 -7.84
N ALA A 41 3.80 11.90 -6.77
CA ALA A 41 4.64 11.01 -5.98
C ALA A 41 3.83 9.86 -5.34
N ILE A 42 2.60 10.16 -4.88
CA ILE A 42 1.68 9.15 -4.34
C ILE A 42 1.33 8.11 -5.41
N ARG A 43 0.95 8.55 -6.62
CA ARG A 43 0.63 7.66 -7.74
C ARG A 43 1.81 6.76 -8.08
N ASP A 44 2.96 7.37 -8.34
CA ASP A 44 4.16 6.66 -8.77
C ASP A 44 4.59 5.62 -7.74
N TYR A 45 4.43 5.93 -6.45
CA TYR A 45 4.70 4.97 -5.38
C TYR A 45 3.65 3.85 -5.30
N LEU A 46 2.36 4.13 -5.47
CA LEU A 46 1.35 3.07 -5.49
C LEU A 46 1.51 2.14 -6.69
N GLU A 47 2.00 2.63 -7.83
CA GLU A 47 2.30 1.81 -9.00
C GLU A 47 3.37 0.75 -8.72
N THR A 48 4.35 1.02 -7.84
CA THR A 48 5.36 0.01 -7.45
C THR A 48 4.76 -1.15 -6.66
N LEU A 49 3.58 -0.95 -6.05
CA LEU A 49 2.90 -1.94 -5.22
C LEU A 49 1.99 -2.86 -6.04
N VAL A 50 1.57 -2.46 -7.24
CA VAL A 50 0.68 -3.25 -8.12
C VAL A 50 1.12 -4.71 -8.26
N PRO A 51 2.35 -5.03 -8.70
CA PRO A 51 2.76 -6.43 -8.85
C PRO A 51 2.80 -7.19 -7.52
N LEU A 52 2.99 -6.51 -6.38
CA LEU A 52 3.02 -7.14 -5.06
C LEU A 52 1.61 -7.51 -4.59
N VAL A 53 0.62 -6.65 -4.89
CA VAL A 53 -0.78 -6.90 -4.59
C VAL A 53 -1.31 -8.03 -5.47
N GLU A 54 -1.07 -7.98 -6.78
CA GLU A 54 -1.47 -9.02 -7.75
C GLU A 54 -0.86 -10.39 -7.44
N ARG A 55 0.40 -10.42 -7.00
CA ARG A 55 1.07 -11.62 -6.52
C ARG A 55 0.31 -12.30 -5.36
N GLY A 56 -0.44 -11.53 -4.58
CA GLY A 56 -1.19 -11.98 -3.42
C GLY A 56 -0.34 -12.13 -2.16
N GLY A 57 -1.04 -12.12 -1.01
CA GLY A 57 -0.41 -12.18 0.31
C GLY A 57 0.15 -10.85 0.83
N TYR A 58 -0.23 -9.75 0.18
CA TYR A 58 0.11 -8.39 0.57
C TYR A 58 -1.15 -7.53 0.64
N ILE A 59 -1.37 -6.85 1.76
CA ILE A 59 -2.47 -5.90 1.96
C ILE A 59 -1.86 -4.51 2.23
N PRO A 60 -1.86 -3.60 1.23
CA PRO A 60 -1.24 -2.28 1.36
C PRO A 60 -2.12 -1.31 2.14
N PHE A 61 -1.55 -0.67 3.15
CA PHE A 61 -2.09 0.53 3.79
C PHE A 61 -0.97 1.33 4.45
N CYS A 62 -1.31 2.54 4.91
CA CYS A 62 -0.37 3.47 5.55
C CYS A 62 0.34 2.76 6.70
N ASP A 63 1.66 2.69 6.64
CA ASP A 63 2.47 1.75 7.40
C ASP A 63 2.52 1.95 8.93
N HIS A 64 1.78 2.93 9.46
CA HIS A 64 1.42 3.08 10.88
C HIS A 64 0.29 4.11 11.03
N ARG A 65 0.65 5.40 11.07
CA ARG A 65 -0.26 6.55 11.11
C ARG A 65 0.11 7.54 10.02
N CYS A 66 -0.87 8.29 9.53
CA CYS A 66 -0.63 9.39 8.62
C CYS A 66 0.18 10.50 9.33
N PRO A 67 1.29 10.97 8.76
CA PRO A 67 2.04 12.10 9.29
C PRO A 67 1.19 13.39 9.36
N PRO A 68 1.40 14.26 10.36
CA PRO A 68 0.60 15.46 10.57
C PRO A 68 0.79 16.53 9.49
N ASP A 69 1.86 16.45 8.71
CA ASP A 69 2.23 17.34 7.61
C ASP A 69 1.63 16.92 6.26
N VAL A 70 0.92 15.79 6.20
CA VAL A 70 0.16 15.39 5.01
C VAL A 70 -1.07 16.28 4.87
N LYS A 71 -1.20 16.91 3.72
CA LYS A 71 -2.39 17.68 3.37
C LYS A 71 -3.62 16.77 3.33
N PRO A 72 -4.76 17.13 3.92
CA PRO A 72 -5.98 16.31 3.88
C PRO A 72 -6.38 15.90 2.46
N GLU A 73 -6.19 16.78 1.47
CA GLU A 73 -6.55 16.54 0.07
C GLU A 73 -5.66 15.47 -0.58
N ASP A 74 -4.40 15.40 -0.18
CA ASP A 74 -3.46 14.38 -0.67
C ASP A 74 -3.73 13.02 0.00
N TYR A 75 -4.13 13.03 1.28
CA TYR A 75 -4.55 11.81 1.97
C TYR A 75 -5.84 11.22 1.38
N LEU A 76 -6.85 12.05 1.09
CA LEU A 76 -8.08 11.63 0.42
C LEU A 76 -7.78 11.10 -0.99
N TYR A 77 -6.94 11.80 -1.75
CA TYR A 77 -6.48 11.33 -3.07
C TYR A 77 -5.82 9.95 -2.98
N TYR A 78 -4.96 9.73 -1.99
CA TYR A 78 -4.33 8.43 -1.73
C TYR A 78 -5.38 7.33 -1.47
N LEU A 79 -6.40 7.60 -0.65
CA LEU A 79 -7.47 6.62 -0.38
C LEU A 79 -8.25 6.27 -1.65
N ASP A 80 -8.69 7.28 -2.40
CA ASP A 80 -9.46 7.10 -3.65
C ASP A 80 -8.64 6.37 -4.71
N LEU A 81 -7.35 6.69 -4.82
CA LEU A 81 -6.46 6.01 -5.76
C LEU A 81 -6.22 4.56 -5.35
N LYS A 82 -5.91 4.31 -4.07
CA LYS A 82 -5.69 2.97 -3.53
C LYS A 82 -6.92 2.09 -3.69
N GLU A 83 -8.13 2.62 -3.46
CA GLU A 83 -9.38 1.90 -3.70
C GLU A 83 -9.57 1.58 -5.18
N ARG A 84 -9.34 2.53 -6.09
CA ARG A 84 -9.42 2.26 -7.54
C ARG A 84 -8.41 1.21 -8.02
N MET A 85 -7.21 1.20 -7.45
CA MET A 85 -6.14 0.29 -7.85
C MET A 85 -6.29 -1.11 -7.24
N PHE A 86 -6.70 -1.22 -5.97
CA PHE A 86 -6.62 -2.46 -5.19
C PHE A 86 -7.93 -2.86 -4.50
N GLY A 87 -8.97 -2.04 -4.63
CA GLY A 87 -10.29 -2.35 -4.10
C GLY A 87 -10.90 -3.57 -4.78
N MET A 88 -11.89 -4.15 -4.13
CA MET A 88 -12.66 -5.22 -4.75
C MET A 88 -13.52 -4.62 -5.87
N SER A 89 -13.30 -5.02 -7.11
CA SER A 89 -14.31 -4.82 -8.15
C SER A 89 -15.53 -5.67 -7.80
N CYS A 90 -16.61 -5.03 -7.34
CA CYS A 90 -17.93 -5.64 -7.33
C CYS A 90 -18.37 -5.87 -8.77
N GLN A 91 -17.83 -6.88 -9.44
CA GLN A 91 -18.34 -7.31 -10.74
C GLN A 91 -18.73 -8.80 -10.77
N ASP A 92 -18.20 -9.67 -9.88
CA ASP A 92 -18.51 -11.12 -9.99
C ASP A 92 -18.64 -11.91 -8.67
N ALA A 93 -18.84 -11.27 -7.51
CA ALA A 93 -19.09 -11.99 -6.27
C ALA A 93 -20.50 -11.67 -5.73
N PRO A 94 -21.43 -12.65 -5.64
CA PRO A 94 -22.66 -12.42 -4.91
C PRO A 94 -22.31 -12.06 -3.47
N CYS A 95 -22.85 -10.92 -3.02
CA CYS A 95 -22.83 -10.50 -1.63
C CYS A 95 -23.25 -11.69 -0.77
N ARG A 96 -22.31 -12.25 -0.01
CA ARG A 96 -22.60 -13.27 1.01
C ARG A 96 -22.94 -12.56 2.31
#